data_AF-A0A5E4NAA4-F1
#
_entry.id   AF-A0A5E4NAA4-F1
#
_cell.length_a   1.000
_cell.length_b   1.000
_cell.length_c   1.000
_cell.angle_alpha   90.00
_cell.angle_beta   90.00
_cell.angle_gamma   90.00
#
_symmetry.space_group_name_H-M   'P 1'
#
loop_
_entity.id
_entity.type
_entity.pdbx_description
1 polymer ?
#
loop_
_entity_poly.entity_id
_entity_poly.type
_entity_poly.pdbx_seq_one_letter_code
_entity_poly.pdbx_strand_id
1 'polypeptide(L)' 'MKTHRYENLEDIKRAVTSVLKNLTSEDFQECFYKWEERWTKCVRLGEEYCEGICA' A
#
# COMPACT_ATOMS: atom_id res chain seq x y z
N MET A 1 -4.86 2.66 14.04
CA MET A 1 -3.62 1.88 13.80
C MET A 1 -3.06 1.48 15.16
N LYS A 2 -2.97 0.18 15.46
CA LYS A 2 -2.40 -0.28 16.74
C LYS A 2 -0.89 -0.16 16.65
N THR A 3 -0.27 0.60 17.54
CA THR A 3 1.19 0.65 17.67
C THR A 3 1.69 -0.73 18.08
N HIS A 4 2.57 -1.31 17.27
CA HIS A 4 3.34 -2.50 17.61
C HIS A 4 4.77 -2.05 17.88
N ARG A 5 5.28 -2.31 19.08
CA ARG A 5 6.64 -1.94 19.47
C ARG A 5 7.53 -3.16 19.25
N TYR A 6 8.62 -2.96 18.52
CA TYR A 6 9.67 -3.95 18.32
C TYR A 6 10.82 -3.65 19.28
N GLU A 7 11.34 -4.68 19.96
CA GLU A 7 12.39 -4.50 20.97
C GLU A 7 13.79 -4.47 20.35
N ASN A 8 13.98 -5.08 19.17
CA ASN A 8 15.26 -5.07 18.47
C ASN A 8 15.09 -5.24 16.95
N LEU A 9 16.21 -5.10 16.21
CA LEU A 9 16.25 -5.21 14.75
C LEU A 9 15.79 -6.58 14.23
N GLU A 10 16.09 -7.67 14.94
CA GLU A 10 15.71 -9.01 14.51
C GLU A 10 14.20 -9.23 14.61
N ASP A 11 13.52 -8.58 15.56
CA ASP A 11 12.05 -8.59 15.63
C ASP A 11 11.44 -7.90 14.42
N ILE A 12 12.00 -6.76 14.00
CA ILE A 12 11.57 -6.03 12.80
C ILE A 12 11.77 -6.90 11.56
N LYS A 13 12.96 -7.48 11.37
CA LYS A 13 13.26 -8.33 10.22
C LYS A 13 12.31 -9.52 10.15
N ARG A 14 12.05 -10.19 11.27
CA ARG A 14 11.13 -11.33 11.33
C ARG A 14 9.70 -10.92 10.97
N ALA A 15 9.22 -9.81 11.51
CA ALA A 15 7.87 -9.31 11.23
C ALA A 15 7.71 -8.92 9.75
N VAL A 16 8.63 -8.11 9.22
CA VAL A 16 8.62 -7.70 7.81
C VAL A 16 8.73 -8.92 6.88
N THR A 17 9.65 -9.85 7.17
CA THR A 17 9.80 -11.08 6.38
C THR A 17 8.52 -11.91 6.39
N SER A 18 7.84 -12.02 7.54
CA SER A 18 6.57 -12.73 7.63
C SER A 18 5.48 -12.07 6.79
N VAL A 19 5.39 -10.73 6.79
CA VAL A 19 4.44 -10.00 5.95
C VAL A 19 4.75 -10.26 4.48
N LEU A 20 6.01 -10.11 4.06
CA LEU A 20 6.42 -10.28 2.66
C LEU A 20 6.18 -11.71 2.15
N LYS A 21 6.39 -12.73 2.98
CA LYS A 21 6.13 -14.13 2.63
C LYS A 21 4.65 -14.46 2.49
N ASN A 22 3.79 -13.69 3.14
CA ASN A 22 2.35 -13.90 3.12
C ASN A 22 1.64 -13.13 2.00
N LEU A 23 2.33 -12.24 1.29
CA LEU A 23 1.78 -11.55 0.12
C LEU A 23 1.50 -12.56 -0.99
N THR A 24 0.30 -12.48 -1.56
CA THR A 24 -0.10 -13.30 -2.70
C THR A 24 0.00 -12.52 -4.00
N SER A 25 -0.09 -13.22 -5.15
CA SER A 25 -0.14 -12.58 -6.47
C SER A 25 -1.31 -11.60 -6.59
N GLU A 26 -2.44 -11.92 -5.95
CA GLU A 26 -3.64 -11.09 -5.92
C GLU A 26 -3.40 -9.77 -5.17
N ASP A 27 -2.63 -9.77 -4.08
CA ASP A 27 -2.26 -8.54 -3.36
C ASP A 27 -1.50 -7.57 -4.29
N PHE A 28 -0.59 -8.10 -5.12
CA PHE A 28 0.14 -7.29 -6.10
C PHE A 28 -0.77 -6.79 -7.21
N GLN A 29 -1.65 -7.65 -7.74
CA GLN A 29 -2.61 -7.26 -8.77
C GLN A 29 -3.54 -6.15 -8.28
N GLU A 30 -4.07 -6.27 -7.07
CA GLU A 30 -4.93 -5.24 -6.46
C GLU A 30 -4.19 -3.91 -6.32
N CYS A 31 -2.90 -3.94 -5.95
CA CYS A 31 -2.07 -2.73 -5.91
C CYS A 31 -1.97 -2.06 -7.29
N PHE A 32 -1.78 -2.82 -8.36
CA PHE A 32 -1.71 -2.29 -9.72
C PHE A 32 -3.04 -1.67 -10.17
N TYR A 33 -4.17 -2.34 -9.92
CA TYR A 33 -5.48 -1.80 -10.26
C TYR A 33 -5.77 -0.48 -9.53
N LYS A 34 -5.48 -0.41 -8.23
CA LYS A 34 -5.64 0.83 -7.45
C LYS A 34 -4.73 1.94 -7.94
N TRP A 35 -3.52 1.60 -8.39
CA TRP A 35 -2.59 2.58 -8.97
C TRP A 35 -3.14 3.15 -10.29
N GLU A 36 -3.62 2.30 -11.20
CA GLU A 36 -4.20 2.71 -12.48
C GLU A 36 -5.43 3.61 -12.30
N GLU A 37 -6.29 3.28 -11.33
CA GLU A 37 -7.45 4.09 -10.97
C GLU A 37 -7.04 5.48 -10.49
N ARG A 38 -6.03 5.57 -9.61
CA ARG A 38 -5.49 6.83 -9.09
C ARG A 38 -4.82 7.66 -10.19
N TRP A 39 -4.06 7.02 -11.07
CA TRP A 39 -3.44 7.67 -12.22
C TRP A 39 -4.48 8.31 -13.13
N THR A 40 -5.50 7.54 -13.52
CA THR A 40 -6.59 8.02 -14.38
C THR A 40 -7.33 9.21 -13.75
N LYS A 41 -7.52 9.18 -12.43
CA LYS A 41 -8.14 10.30 -11.69
C LYS A 41 -7.26 11.56 -11.69
N CYS A 42 -5.97 11.42 -11.41
CA CYS A 42 -5.01 12.53 -11.43
C CYS A 42 -5.00 13.24 -12.78
N VAL A 43 -4.98 12.48 -13.88
CA VAL A 43 -5.04 13.03 -15.24
C VAL A 43 -6.35 13.81 -15.48
N ARG A 44 -7.49 13.30 -15.00
CA ARG A 44 -8.79 13.98 -15.15
C ARG A 44 -8.90 15.28 -14.35
N LEU A 45 -8.22 15.37 -13.21
CA LEU A 45 -8.29 16.52 -12.31
C LEU A 45 -7.23 17.59 -12.60
N GLY A 46 -6.56 17.51 -13.75
CA GLY A 46 -5.55 18.49 -14.11
C GLY A 46 -4.37 18.52 -13.14
N GLU A 47 -3.95 17.35 -12.65
CA GLU A 47 -2.82 17.18 -11.73
C GLU A 47 -3.06 17.67 -10.29
N GLU A 48 -4.31 17.97 -9.92
CA GLU A 48 -4.65 18.24 -8.53
C GLU A 48 -4.50 16.98 -7.65
N TYR A 49 -3.95 17.17 -6.45
CA TYR A 49 -3.77 16.09 -5.49
C TYR A 49 -5.10 15.57 -4.96
N CYS A 50 -5.26 14.24 -4.90
CA CYS A 50 -6.48 13.59 -4.42
C CYS A 50 -6.18 12.37 -3.52
N GLU A 51 -6.73 12.38 -2.31
CA GLU A 51 -6.77 11.21 -1.42
C GLU A 51 -8.10 10.46 -1.59
N GLY A 52 -8.15 9.51 -2.54
CA GLY A 52 -9.27 8.54 -2.63
C GLY A 52 -10.35 8.85 -3.68
N ILE A 53 -11.63 8.77 -3.28
CA ILE A 53 -12.79 9.07 -4.14
C ILE A 53 -13.20 10.52 -3.85
N CYS A 54 -12.88 11.44 -4.75
CA CYS A 54 -13.55 12.74 -4.81
C CYS A 54 -14.85 12.55 -5.60
N ALA A 55 -15.98 12.89 -4.97
CA ALA A 55 -17.33 12.79 -5.52
C ALA A 55 -17.60 13.90 -6.55
#